data_AF-A0A6J3YMF4-F1
#
_entry.id   AF-A0A6J3YMF4-F1
#
_cell.length_a   1.000
_cell.length_b   1.000
_cell.length_c   1.000
_cell.angle_alpha   90.00
_cell.angle_beta   90.00
_cell.angle_gamma   90.00
#
_symmetry.space_group_name_H-M   'P 1'
#
loop_
_entity.id
_entity.type
_entity.pdbx_description
1 polymer ?
#
loop_
_entity_poly.entity_id
_entity_poly.type
_entity_poly.pdbx_seq_one_letter_code
_entity_poly.pdbx_strand_id
1 'polypeptide(L)'
;MFGVIVSLIVFMLILVLVLLYHLLLWGPVIDAGRVWVSPFECGFLGSVLTENVFSYTYFVLLVFFVIFDLEVSLLLNLPYQGILFKNFGFYLFFLVIMGLGYGLELGSGYVSWNY
;
A
#
# COMPACT_ATOMS: atom_id res chain seq x y z
N MET A 1 33.95 25.28 -22.00
CA MET A 1 34.31 25.88 -20.68
C MET A 1 33.27 26.89 -20.21
N PHE A 2 32.90 27.89 -21.03
CA PHE A 2 31.89 28.90 -20.68
C PHE A 2 30.51 28.31 -20.30
N GLY A 3 30.00 27.32 -21.05
CA GLY A 3 28.72 26.68 -20.74
C GLY A 3 28.68 25.94 -19.39
N VAL A 4 29.81 25.38 -18.95
CA VAL A 4 29.93 24.70 -17.64
C VAL A 4 29.92 25.72 -16.50
N ILE A 5 30.47 26.91 -16.73
CA ILE A 5 30.44 27.99 -15.75
C ILE A 5 29.01 28.53 -15.60
N VAL A 6 28.29 28.69 -16.70
CA VAL A 6 26.87 29.13 -16.68
C VAL A 6 25.98 28.10 -15.95
N SER A 7 26.15 26.80 -16.21
CA SER A 7 25.35 25.78 -15.53
C SER A 7 25.62 25.72 -14.02
N LEU A 8 26.88 25.91 -13.59
CA LEU A 8 27.22 26.00 -12.18
C LEU A 8 26.60 27.22 -11.49
N ILE A 9 26.59 28.39 -12.16
CA ILE A 9 25.97 29.60 -11.61
C ILE A 9 24.46 29.40 -11.43
N VAL A 10 23.79 28.82 -12.42
CA VAL A 10 22.34 28.54 -12.34
C VAL A 10 22.03 27.55 -11.21
N PHE A 11 22.84 26.49 -11.05
CA PHE A 11 22.66 25.51 -9.98
C PHE A 11 22.82 26.13 -8.59
N MET A 12 23.83 26.98 -8.39
CA MET A 12 24.04 27.67 -7.12
C MET A 12 22.89 28.62 -6.80
N LEU A 13 22.33 29.29 -7.81
CA LEU A 13 21.19 30.20 -7.62
C LEU A 13 19.94 29.44 -7.18
N ILE A 14 19.67 28.28 -7.78
CA ILE A 14 18.55 27.41 -7.38
C ILE A 14 18.73 26.91 -5.95
N LEU A 15 19.94 26.48 -5.57
CA LEU A 15 20.23 26.03 -4.20
C LEU A 15 19.98 27.12 -3.16
N VAL A 16 20.39 28.35 -3.45
CA VAL A 16 20.16 29.50 -2.55
C VAL A 16 18.67 29.77 -2.40
N LEU A 17 17.88 29.70 -3.48
CA LEU A 17 16.43 29.90 -3.42
C LEU A 17 15.73 28.82 -2.58
N VAL A 18 16.14 27.55 -2.72
CA VAL A 18 15.59 26.44 -1.92
C VAL A 18 15.92 26.60 -0.43
N LEU A 19 17.16 27.00 -0.12
CA LEU A 19 17.58 27.27 1.26
C LEU A 19 16.79 28.44 1.86
N LEU A 20 16.61 29.53 1.12
CA LEU A 20 15.82 30.68 1.57
C LEU A 20 14.35 30.29 1.81
N TYR A 21 13.77 29.46 0.94
CA TYR A 21 12.40 28.96 1.12
C TYR A 21 12.26 28.16 2.41
N HIS A 22 13.17 27.22 2.69
CA HIS A 22 13.15 26.45 3.94
C HIS A 22 13.35 27.34 5.17
N LEU A 23 14.26 28.32 5.11
CA LEU A 23 14.50 29.23 6.21
C LEU A 23 13.32 30.16 6.50
N LEU A 24 12.59 30.61 5.48
CA LEU A 24 11.42 31.48 5.66
C LEU A 24 10.17 30.73 6.13
N LEU A 25 9.94 29.50 5.63
CA LEU A 25 8.72 28.75 5.95
C LEU A 25 8.84 27.89 7.19
N TRP A 26 10.05 27.52 7.60
CA TRP A 26 10.31 26.80 8.84
C TRP A 26 10.88 27.72 9.94
N GLY A 27 10.57 29.02 9.89
CA GLY A 27 10.62 29.82 11.11
C GLY A 27 9.73 29.15 12.16
N PRO A 28 10.15 29.09 13.44
CA PRO A 28 9.36 28.41 14.46
C PRO A 28 8.00 29.08 14.53
N VAL A 29 6.96 28.38 14.09
CA VAL A 29 5.58 28.80 14.30
C VAL A 29 5.34 28.68 15.79
N ILE A 30 5.62 29.77 16.48
CA ILE A 30 5.51 29.90 17.93
C ILE A 30 4.01 29.79 18.26
N ASP A 31 3.64 28.65 18.85
CA ASP A 31 2.49 28.42 19.72
C ASP A 31 1.03 28.64 19.24
N ALA A 32 0.75 29.01 18.00
CA ALA A 32 -0.63 29.23 17.54
C ALA A 32 -1.33 28.01 16.90
N GLY A 33 -0.72 26.82 16.87
CA GLY A 33 -1.17 25.70 16.05
C GLY A 33 -1.46 24.37 16.76
N ARG A 34 -1.30 24.29 18.09
CA ARG A 34 -1.38 22.99 18.80
C ARG A 34 -2.75 22.31 18.74
N VAL A 35 -3.82 23.07 18.44
CA VAL A 35 -5.19 22.56 18.28
C VAL A 35 -5.44 21.99 16.88
N TRP A 36 -4.74 22.48 15.85
CA TRP A 36 -4.88 21.98 14.46
C TRP A 36 -3.91 20.86 14.12
N VAL A 37 -2.86 20.69 14.94
CA VAL A 37 -1.80 19.68 14.76
C VAL A 37 -1.98 18.48 15.72
N SER A 38 -2.97 18.53 16.63
CA SER A 38 -3.29 17.39 17.50
C SER A 38 -4.26 16.42 16.82
N PRO A 39 -4.18 15.11 17.11
CA PRO A 39 -5.18 14.13 16.67
C PRO A 39 -6.60 14.56 17.07
N PHE A 40 -7.60 14.21 16.26
CA PHE A 40 -8.99 14.51 16.58
C PHE A 40 -9.45 13.65 17.76
N GLU A 41 -9.56 14.26 18.93
CA GLU A 41 -9.90 13.57 20.19
C GLU A 41 -11.35 13.78 20.63
N CYS A 42 -12.21 14.30 19.74
CA CYS A 42 -13.61 14.59 20.04
C CYS A 42 -13.83 15.42 21.33
N GLY A 43 -12.83 16.22 21.75
CA GLY A 43 -12.88 17.07 22.95
C GLY A 43 -12.33 16.43 24.25
N PHE A 44 -11.76 15.23 24.20
CA PHE A 44 -11.10 14.58 25.35
C PHE A 44 -9.61 14.92 25.41
N LEU A 45 -8.97 14.80 26.60
CA LEU A 45 -7.52 14.92 26.73
C LEU A 45 -6.83 13.63 26.25
N GLY A 46 -6.06 13.75 25.19
CA GLY A 46 -5.15 12.74 24.64
C GLY A 46 -4.03 12.33 25.58
N SER A 47 -4.34 11.44 26.51
CA SER A 47 -3.34 10.73 27.30
C SER A 47 -3.44 9.22 27.14
N VAL A 48 -4.16 8.74 26.13
CA VAL A 48 -4.36 7.31 25.92
C VAL A 48 -3.33 6.79 24.92
N LEU A 49 -2.62 5.74 25.33
CA LEU A 49 -1.74 4.96 24.46
C LEU A 49 -2.53 4.51 23.22
N THR A 50 -2.04 4.84 22.03
CA THR A 50 -2.57 4.28 20.79
C THR A 50 -2.08 2.84 20.67
N GLU A 51 -2.72 1.93 21.42
CA GLU A 51 -2.53 0.51 21.18
C GLU A 51 -3.22 0.15 19.87
N ASN A 52 -2.41 -0.14 18.84
CA ASN A 52 -2.92 -0.73 17.62
C ASN A 52 -3.32 -2.17 17.94
N VAL A 53 -4.62 -2.38 18.15
CA VAL A 53 -5.18 -3.73 18.29
C VAL A 53 -5.06 -4.42 16.94
N PHE A 54 -4.08 -5.31 16.82
CA PHE A 54 -3.91 -6.13 15.63
C PHE A 54 -5.08 -7.13 15.55
N SER A 55 -5.99 -6.94 14.60
CA SER A 55 -7.00 -7.96 14.32
C SER A 55 -6.45 -9.03 13.38
N TYR A 56 -6.58 -10.28 13.80
CA TYR A 56 -6.22 -11.45 13.01
C TYR A 56 -7.01 -11.54 11.69
N THR A 57 -8.21 -10.96 11.63
CA THR A 57 -9.04 -10.94 10.41
C THR A 57 -8.37 -10.17 9.27
N TYR A 58 -7.74 -9.02 9.56
CA TYR A 58 -7.02 -8.24 8.54
C TYR A 58 -5.77 -8.97 8.04
N PHE A 59 -5.08 -9.69 8.93
CA PHE A 59 -3.91 -10.48 8.54
C PHE A 59 -4.29 -11.62 7.59
N VAL A 60 -5.34 -12.37 7.92
CA VAL A 60 -5.85 -13.47 7.10
C VAL A 60 -6.33 -12.96 5.74
N LEU A 61 -6.98 -11.79 5.68
CA LEU A 61 -7.38 -11.17 4.42
C LEU A 61 -6.17 -10.81 3.55
N LEU A 62 -5.08 -10.29 4.14
CA LEU A 62 -3.86 -9.98 3.40
C LEU A 62 -3.22 -11.24 2.81
N VAL A 63 -3.19 -12.34 3.57
CA VAL A 63 -2.69 -13.63 3.08
C VAL A 63 -3.55 -14.14 1.92
N PHE A 64 -4.89 -14.07 2.02
CA PHE A 64 -5.77 -14.43 0.90
C PHE A 64 -5.51 -13.59 -0.34
N PHE A 65 -5.36 -12.27 -0.16
CA PHE A 65 -5.10 -11.38 -1.27
C PHE A 65 -3.84 -11.80 -2.04
N VAL A 66 -2.75 -12.11 -1.34
CA VAL A 66 -1.49 -12.55 -1.98
C VAL A 66 -1.66 -13.89 -2.71
N ILE A 67 -2.38 -14.85 -2.11
CA ILE A 67 -2.60 -16.16 -2.73
C ILE A 67 -3.45 -16.03 -4.00
N PHE A 68 -4.58 -15.32 -3.92
CA PHE A 68 -5.47 -15.13 -5.06
C PHE A 68 -4.82 -14.32 -6.19
N ASP A 69 -3.98 -13.33 -5.88
CA ASP A 69 -3.25 -12.56 -6.90
C ASP A 69 -2.24 -13.43 -7.66
N LEU A 70 -1.56 -14.35 -6.97
CA LEU A 70 -0.67 -15.34 -7.58
C LEU A 70 -1.46 -16.29 -8.49
N GLU A 71 -2.58 -16.80 -8.02
CA GLU A 71 -3.45 -17.72 -8.77
C GLU A 71 -3.99 -17.10 -10.06
N VAL A 72 -4.45 -15.84 -9.99
CA VAL A 72 -4.92 -15.10 -11.18
C VAL A 72 -3.77 -14.83 -12.16
N SER A 73 -2.59 -14.50 -11.65
CA SER A 73 -1.39 -14.31 -12.49
C SER A 73 -1.03 -15.57 -13.28
N LEU A 74 -1.22 -16.76 -12.70
CA LEU A 74 -1.02 -18.04 -13.40
C LEU A 74 -2.09 -18.28 -14.47
N LEU A 75 -3.34 -17.93 -14.21
CA LEU A 75 -4.45 -18.08 -15.18
C LEU A 75 -4.34 -17.11 -16.37
N LEU A 76 -3.66 -15.97 -16.21
CA LEU A 76 -3.48 -14.97 -17.27
C LEU A 76 -2.70 -15.50 -18.49
N ASN A 77 -1.94 -16.59 -18.32
CA ASN A 77 -1.25 -17.27 -19.41
C ASN A 77 -2.14 -18.18 -20.28
N LEU A 78 -3.36 -18.49 -19.83
CA LEU A 78 -4.31 -19.34 -20.55
C LEU A 78 -4.66 -18.85 -21.96
N PRO A 79 -5.05 -17.57 -22.19
CA PRO A 79 -5.40 -17.08 -23.53
C PRO A 79 -4.22 -17.07 -24.52
N TYR A 80 -2.98 -17.09 -24.03
CA TYR A 80 -1.79 -17.18 -24.87
C TYR A 80 -1.52 -18.61 -25.37
N GLN A 81 -2.23 -19.61 -24.86
CA GLN A 81 -2.15 -20.96 -25.39
C GLN A 81 -2.92 -21.04 -26.71
N GLY A 82 -2.23 -21.40 -27.78
CA GLY A 82 -2.82 -21.54 -29.10
C GLY A 82 -3.92 -22.61 -29.16
N ILE A 83 -4.56 -22.70 -30.34
CA ILE A 83 -5.74 -23.51 -30.67
C ILE A 83 -5.70 -24.99 -30.25
N LEU A 84 -4.52 -25.57 -30.04
CA LEU A 84 -4.37 -26.99 -29.68
C LEU A 84 -4.68 -27.30 -28.21
N PHE A 85 -4.90 -26.30 -27.34
CA PHE A 85 -5.35 -26.45 -25.94
C PHE A 85 -4.71 -27.62 -25.17
N LYS A 86 -3.45 -27.93 -25.46
CA LYS A 86 -2.79 -29.16 -25.01
C LYS A 86 -2.73 -29.26 -23.48
N ASN A 87 -2.67 -28.12 -22.78
CA ASN A 87 -2.56 -28.05 -21.33
C ASN A 87 -3.89 -27.69 -20.64
N PHE A 88 -5.01 -27.60 -21.37
CA PHE A 88 -6.29 -27.16 -20.82
C PHE A 88 -6.77 -28.03 -19.65
N GLY A 89 -6.52 -29.34 -19.69
CA GLY A 89 -6.84 -30.25 -18.59
C GLY A 89 -6.13 -29.91 -17.28
N PHE A 90 -4.88 -29.45 -17.34
CA PHE A 90 -4.14 -29.02 -16.14
C PHE A 90 -4.70 -27.73 -15.55
N TYR A 91 -5.13 -26.77 -16.38
CA TYR A 91 -5.79 -25.55 -15.89
C TYR A 91 -7.16 -25.83 -15.27
N LEU A 92 -7.95 -26.73 -15.85
CA LEU A 92 -9.22 -27.16 -15.25
C LEU A 92 -9.00 -27.84 -13.90
N PHE A 93 -8.02 -28.75 -13.82
CA PHE A 93 -7.67 -29.40 -12.56
C PHE A 93 -7.22 -28.38 -11.51
N PHE A 94 -6.41 -27.40 -11.90
CA PHE A 94 -5.98 -26.29 -11.05
C PHE A 94 -7.17 -25.46 -10.55
N LEU A 95 -8.11 -25.09 -11.42
CA LEU A 95 -9.34 -24.36 -11.04
C LEU A 95 -10.21 -25.14 -10.04
N VAL A 96 -10.33 -26.46 -10.21
CA VAL A 96 -11.09 -27.31 -9.29
C VAL A 96 -10.43 -27.33 -7.91
N ILE A 97 -9.10 -27.46 -7.84
CA ILE A 97 -8.37 -27.43 -6.57
C ILE A 97 -8.53 -26.08 -5.88
N MET A 98 -8.37 -24.98 -6.61
CA MET A 98 -8.58 -23.62 -6.09
C MET A 98 -9.99 -23.44 -5.53
N GLY A 99 -11.02 -23.86 -6.28
CA GLY A 99 -12.41 -23.75 -5.85
C GLY A 99 -12.69 -24.55 -4.57
N LEU A 100 -12.12 -25.75 -4.45
CA LEU A 100 -12.23 -26.56 -3.24
C LEU A 100 -11.50 -25.94 -2.05
N GLY A 101 -10.28 -25.45 -2.25
CA GLY A 101 -9.51 -24.78 -1.21
C GLY A 101 -10.25 -23.58 -0.63
N TYR A 102 -10.75 -22.70 -1.50
CA TYR A 102 -11.54 -21.55 -1.08
C TYR A 102 -12.85 -21.94 -0.37
N GLY A 103 -13.53 -22.99 -0.85
CA GLY A 103 -14.76 -23.49 -0.22
C GLY A 103 -14.55 -23.99 1.21
N LEU A 104 -13.46 -24.74 1.47
CA LEU A 104 -13.10 -25.20 2.82
C LEU A 104 -12.79 -24.03 3.77
N GLU A 105 -12.13 -23.02 3.23
CA GLU A 105 -11.75 -21.81 3.96
C GLU A 105 -12.98 -20.98 4.37
N LEU A 106 -13.93 -20.81 3.45
CA LEU A 106 -15.23 -20.17 3.74
C LEU A 106 -16.01 -20.94 4.80
N GLY A 107 -16.03 -22.26 4.72
CA GLY A 107 -16.68 -23.11 5.72
C GLY A 107 -16.05 -23.01 7.10
N SER A 108 -14.75 -22.71 7.17
CA SER A 108 -14.00 -22.55 8.43
C SER A 108 -14.25 -21.19 9.11
N GLY A 109 -14.96 -20.26 8.46
CA GLY A 109 -15.37 -18.99 9.06
C GLY A 109 -14.27 -17.92 9.13
N TYR A 110 -13.09 -18.15 8.54
CA TYR A 110 -11.98 -17.20 8.49
C TYR A 110 -12.31 -15.89 7.75
N VAL A 111 -13.37 -15.89 6.92
CA VAL A 111 -13.86 -14.73 6.16
C VAL A 111 -15.06 -14.05 6.85
N SER A 112 -15.54 -14.59 7.98
CA SER A 112 -16.66 -13.99 8.70
C SER A 112 -16.24 -12.69 9.39
N TRP A 113 -16.94 -11.60 9.09
CA TRP A 113 -16.78 -10.33 9.79
C TRP A 113 -17.80 -10.29 10.92
N ASN A 114 -17.40 -10.77 12.10
CA ASN A 114 -18.12 -10.45 13.32
C ASN A 114 -17.61 -9.11 13.82
N TYR A 115 -18.54 -8.16 13.92
CA TYR A 115 -18.33 -6.83 14.50
C TYR A 115 -18.06 -6.91 16.01
#